data_AF-A0A957UZS6-F1
#
_entry.id   AF-A0A957UZS6-F1
#
_cell.length_a   1.000
_cell.length_b   1.000
_cell.length_c   1.000
_cell.angle_alpha   90.00
_cell.angle_beta   90.00
_cell.angle_gamma   90.00
#
_symmetry.space_group_name_H-M   'P 1'
#
loop_
_entity.id
_entity.type
_entity.pdbx_description
1 polymer ?
#
loop_
_entity_poly.entity_id
_entity_poly.type
_entity_poly.pdbx_seq_one_letter_code
_entity_poly.pdbx_strand_id
1 'polypeptide(L)'
;LVTVDPAEEIVKQMDGLISALSRASRHLAQSTRPAKEKSQRMPVLAAARDRAEELRRRLARDTEQMAANLAEGWRDREAGIALELSAPAPVPAAAPVNLVLSTGQRVRHARFGDGVITRIDGSGGNAMVSILFDAAQERTFQADLLGDKVEVL
;
A
#
# COMPACT_ATOMS: atom_id res chain seq x y z
N LEU A 1 42.04 10.21 5.74
CA LEU A 1 40.96 10.95 5.06
C LEU A 1 39.64 10.34 5.50
N VAL A 2 38.65 11.17 5.82
CA VAL A 2 37.26 10.72 6.01
C VAL A 2 36.54 11.10 4.72
N THR A 3 35.96 10.12 4.06
CA THR A 3 35.17 10.31 2.84
C THR A 3 33.70 10.24 3.20
N VAL A 4 32.91 11.15 2.66
CA VAL A 4 31.45 11.13 2.78
C VAL A 4 30.90 10.57 1.48
N ASP A 5 30.27 9.41 1.54
CA ASP A 5 29.61 8.75 0.42
C ASP A 5 28.09 8.88 0.55
N PRO A 6 27.40 9.70 -0.25
CA PRO A 6 25.96 9.89 -0.10
C PRO A 6 25.14 8.59 -0.29
N ALA A 7 25.71 7.53 -0.87
CA ALA A 7 25.04 6.24 -1.02
C ALA A 7 25.15 5.33 0.22
N GLU A 8 26.03 5.65 1.18
CA GLU A 8 26.22 4.85 2.39
C GLU A 8 25.24 5.27 3.50
N GLU A 9 24.80 4.30 4.31
CA GLU A 9 23.91 4.53 5.44
C GLU A 9 24.48 5.58 6.41
N ILE A 10 23.70 6.64 6.68
CA ILE A 10 24.16 7.83 7.41
C ILE A 10 24.68 7.52 8.82
N VAL A 11 24.09 6.55 9.53
CA VAL A 11 24.54 6.14 10.88
C VAL A 11 25.94 5.52 10.80
N LYS A 12 26.19 4.68 9.81
CA LYS A 12 27.49 4.05 9.56
C LYS A 12 28.56 5.08 9.18
N GLN A 13 28.19 6.11 8.42
CA GLN A 13 29.09 7.23 8.14
C GLN A 13 29.49 8.00 9.40
N MET A 14 28.54 8.20 10.32
CA MET A 14 28.81 8.82 11.61
C MET A 14 29.73 7.97 12.49
N ASP A 15 29.57 6.65 12.49
CA ASP A 15 30.49 5.74 13.18
C ASP A 15 31.93 5.83 12.59
N GLY A 16 32.04 6.02 11.27
CA GLY A 16 33.31 6.30 10.59
C GLY A 16 33.95 7.63 11.02
N LEU A 17 33.15 8.71 11.11
CA LEU A 17 33.61 10.02 11.59
C LEU A 17 34.08 9.96 13.05
N ILE A 18 33.31 9.35 13.95
CA ILE A 18 33.64 9.18 15.37
C ILE A 18 34.96 8.40 15.52
N SER A 19 35.13 7.35 14.71
CA SER A 19 36.36 6.56 14.67
C SER A 19 37.57 7.38 14.19
N ALA A 20 37.39 8.26 13.21
CA ALA A 20 38.43 9.16 12.73
C ALA A 20 38.82 10.22 13.77
N LEU A 21 37.83 10.83 14.45
CA LEU A 21 38.07 11.77 15.55
C LEU A 21 38.82 11.12 16.71
N SER A 22 38.46 9.87 17.04
CA SER A 22 39.16 9.09 18.07
C SER A 22 40.61 8.81 17.70
N ARG A 23 40.90 8.47 16.43
CA ARG A 23 42.28 8.32 15.93
C ARG A 23 43.04 9.65 15.96
N ALA A 24 42.41 10.75 15.55
CA ALA A 24 43.03 12.07 15.58
C ALA A 24 43.40 12.51 17.00
N SER A 25 42.54 12.23 17.98
CA SER A 25 42.81 12.48 19.41
C SER A 25 44.00 11.67 19.92
N ARG A 26 44.03 10.36 19.65
CA ARG A 26 45.17 9.50 20.01
C ARG A 26 46.48 9.98 19.37
N HIS A 27 46.42 10.35 18.09
CA HIS A 27 47.59 10.84 17.37
C HIS A 27 48.09 12.18 17.94
N LEU A 28 47.18 13.10 18.31
CA LEU A 28 47.54 14.35 18.97
C LEU A 28 48.20 14.10 20.33
N ALA A 29 47.64 13.20 21.14
CA ALA A 29 48.18 12.84 22.45
C ALA A 29 49.62 12.30 22.35
N GLN A 30 49.88 11.45 21.36
CA GLN A 30 51.18 10.81 21.12
C GLN A 30 52.17 11.68 20.34
N SER A 31 51.74 12.80 19.75
CA SER A 31 52.60 13.67 18.95
C SER A 31 53.70 14.35 19.78
N THR A 32 54.76 14.83 19.13
CA THR A 32 55.84 15.62 19.76
C THR A 32 55.46 17.09 20.00
N ARG A 33 54.18 17.47 19.80
CA ARG A 33 53.73 18.86 19.96
C ARG A 33 53.88 19.35 21.42
N PRO A 34 54.10 20.66 21.63
CA PRO A 34 54.18 21.25 22.96
C PRO A 34 52.93 20.97 23.81
N ALA A 35 53.13 20.77 25.12
CA ALA A 35 52.03 20.48 26.06
C ALA A 35 50.91 21.55 26.03
N LYS A 36 51.28 22.83 25.83
CA LYS A 36 50.33 23.95 25.69
C LYS A 36 49.41 23.82 24.47
N GLU A 37 49.94 23.34 23.34
CA GLU A 37 49.10 23.12 22.15
C GLU A 37 48.17 21.92 22.32
N LYS A 38 48.67 20.86 22.96
CA LYS A 38 47.86 19.67 23.28
C LYS A 38 46.73 20.03 24.22
N SER A 39 46.99 20.80 25.28
CA SER A 39 45.96 21.23 26.24
C SER A 39 44.89 22.12 25.61
N GLN A 40 45.23 22.90 24.58
CA GLN A 40 44.26 23.70 23.83
C GLN A 40 43.43 22.87 22.84
N ARG A 41 44.05 21.90 22.15
CA ARG A 41 43.40 21.15 21.06
C ARG A 41 42.65 19.89 21.51
N MET A 42 43.09 19.25 22.59
CA MET A 42 42.44 18.04 23.12
C MET A 42 40.98 18.28 23.52
N PRO A 43 40.62 19.38 24.23
CA PRO A 43 39.22 19.66 24.56
C PRO A 43 38.35 19.90 23.31
N VAL A 44 38.91 20.55 22.29
CA VAL A 44 38.19 20.81 21.02
C VAL A 44 37.88 19.49 20.30
N LEU A 45 38.84 18.55 20.27
CA LEU A 45 38.61 17.22 19.71
C LEU A 45 37.60 16.40 20.52
N ALA A 46 37.63 16.52 21.86
CA ALA A 46 36.65 15.88 22.72
C ALA A 46 35.23 16.43 22.45
N ALA A 47 35.05 17.74 22.45
CA ALA A 47 33.78 18.39 22.15
C ALA A 47 33.26 18.04 20.74
N ALA A 48 34.15 17.96 19.74
CA ALA A 48 33.78 17.54 18.39
C ALA A 48 33.27 16.09 18.36
N ARG A 49 33.91 15.19 19.13
CA ARG A 49 33.47 13.80 19.27
C ARG A 49 32.11 13.71 19.96
N ASP A 50 31.93 14.39 21.09
CA ASP A 50 30.68 14.38 21.84
C ASP A 50 29.50 14.86 20.97
N ARG A 51 29.75 15.90 20.16
CA ARG A 51 28.75 16.42 19.21
C ARG A 51 28.45 15.42 18.09
N ALA A 52 29.45 14.72 17.58
CA ALA A 52 29.26 13.67 16.58
C ALA A 52 28.46 12.48 17.14
N GLU A 53 28.74 12.07 18.38
CA GLU A 53 27.99 11.01 19.06
C GLU A 53 26.53 11.40 19.31
N GLU A 54 26.27 12.66 19.66
CA GLU A 54 24.90 13.16 19.82
C GLU A 54 24.13 13.17 18.50
N LEU A 55 24.75 13.64 17.41
CA LEU A 55 24.15 13.59 16.08
C LEU A 55 23.84 12.15 15.66
N ARG A 56 24.77 11.22 15.88
CA ARG A 56 24.58 9.79 15.60
C ARG A 56 23.40 9.21 16.38
N ARG A 57 23.26 9.53 17.67
CA ARG A 57 22.13 9.10 18.50
C ARG A 57 20.78 9.66 18.04
N ARG A 58 20.76 10.89 17.53
CA ARG A 58 19.53 11.51 17.01
C ARG A 58 19.10 10.84 15.70
N LEU A 59 20.04 10.68 14.77
CA LEU A 59 19.77 10.05 13.48
C LEU A 59 19.26 8.60 13.60
N ALA A 60 19.85 7.82 14.51
CA ALA A 60 19.39 6.46 14.78
C ALA A 60 17.95 6.45 15.31
N ARG A 61 17.62 7.32 16.27
CA ARG A 61 16.26 7.44 16.82
C ARG A 61 15.24 7.90 15.78
N ASP A 62 15.60 8.86 14.94
CA ASP A 62 14.69 9.34 13.88
C ASP A 62 14.35 8.22 12.88
N THR A 63 15.30 7.34 12.59
CA THR A 63 15.11 6.18 11.72
C THR A 63 14.19 5.13 12.36
N GLU A 64 14.40 4.81 13.63
CA GLU A 64 13.53 3.91 14.40
C GLU A 64 12.10 4.47 14.53
N GLN A 65 11.97 5.77 14.81
CA GLN A 65 10.68 6.44 14.90
C GLN A 65 9.95 6.43 13.56
N MET A 66 10.66 6.66 12.45
CA MET A 66 10.08 6.57 11.11
C MET A 66 9.57 5.15 10.84
N ALA A 67 10.36 4.12 11.17
CA ALA A 67 9.93 2.73 11.01
C ALA A 67 8.70 2.40 11.88
N ALA A 68 8.65 2.89 13.11
CA ALA A 68 7.49 2.72 14.00
C ALA A 68 6.23 3.37 13.43
N ASN A 69 6.33 4.61 12.95
CA ASN A 69 5.22 5.33 12.33
C ASN A 69 4.71 4.61 11.06
N LEU A 70 5.62 4.09 10.24
CA LEU A 70 5.24 3.29 9.07
C LEU A 70 4.51 2.01 9.49
N ALA A 71 5.00 1.30 10.52
CA ALA A 71 4.36 0.10 11.03
C ALA A 71 2.96 0.38 11.61
N GLU A 72 2.76 1.51 12.29
CA GLU A 72 1.44 1.97 12.72
C GLU A 72 0.51 2.21 11.54
N GLY A 73 0.96 2.96 10.52
CA GLY A 73 0.16 3.20 9.33
C GLY A 73 -0.17 1.94 8.51
N TRP A 74 0.63 0.88 8.62
CA TRP A 74 0.30 -0.43 8.04
C TRP A 74 -0.80 -1.13 8.84
N ARG A 75 -0.70 -1.15 10.17
CA ARG A 75 -1.74 -1.72 11.05
C ARG A 75 -3.09 -1.04 10.88
N ASP A 76 -3.10 0.28 10.75
CA ASP A 76 -4.34 1.05 10.54
C ASP A 76 -5.02 0.70 9.21
N ARG A 77 -4.23 0.53 8.14
CA ARG A 77 -4.77 0.09 6.84
C ARG A 77 -5.33 -1.32 6.90
N GLU A 78 -4.64 -2.24 7.57
CA GLU A 78 -5.11 -3.61 7.76
C GLU A 78 -6.44 -3.65 8.52
N ALA A 79 -6.54 -2.88 9.61
CA ALA A 79 -7.78 -2.73 10.37
C ALA A 79 -8.92 -2.14 9.54
N GLY A 80 -8.62 -1.14 8.69
CA GLY A 80 -9.59 -0.56 7.75
C GLY A 80 -10.12 -1.58 6.75
N ILE A 81 -9.25 -2.38 6.12
CA ILE A 81 -9.63 -3.44 5.17
C ILE A 81 -10.48 -4.51 5.86
N ALA A 82 -10.11 -4.92 7.08
CA ALA A 82 -10.89 -5.89 7.85
C ALA A 82 -12.31 -5.36 8.17
N LEU A 83 -12.43 -4.06 8.46
CA LEU A 83 -13.72 -3.40 8.67
C LEU A 83 -14.56 -3.35 7.39
N GLU A 84 -13.95 -3.02 6.25
CA GLU A 84 -14.63 -3.02 4.95
C GLU A 84 -15.13 -4.41 4.54
N LEU A 85 -14.35 -5.45 4.77
CA LEU A 85 -14.73 -6.84 4.49
C LEU A 85 -15.82 -7.36 5.44
N SER A 86 -15.86 -6.85 6.67
CA SER A 86 -16.86 -7.21 7.67
C SER A 86 -18.15 -6.39 7.53
N ALA A 87 -18.10 -5.27 6.81
CA ALA A 87 -19.28 -4.47 6.53
C ALA A 87 -20.24 -5.27 5.63
N PRO A 88 -21.52 -5.39 5.99
CA PRO A 88 -22.50 -6.01 5.11
C PRO A 88 -22.56 -5.19 3.82
N ALA A 89 -22.43 -5.86 2.67
CA ALA A 89 -22.55 -5.21 1.38
C ALA A 89 -23.86 -4.41 1.35
N PRO A 90 -23.85 -3.13 0.93
CA PRO A 90 -25.09 -2.40 0.75
C PRO A 90 -25.87 -3.16 -0.32
N VAL A 91 -26.96 -3.83 0.10
CA VAL A 91 -27.88 -4.47 -0.82
C VAL A 91 -28.52 -3.31 -1.59
N PRO A 92 -28.25 -3.14 -2.89
CA PRO A 92 -29.03 -2.17 -3.65
C PRO A 92 -30.48 -2.64 -3.55
N ALA A 93 -31.38 -1.76 -3.11
CA ALA A 93 -32.81 -2.04 -3.15
C ALA A 93 -33.18 -2.19 -4.63
N ALA A 94 -33.23 -3.44 -5.10
CA ALA A 94 -33.72 -3.76 -6.43
C ALA A 94 -35.17 -3.27 -6.50
N ALA A 95 -35.43 -2.31 -7.37
CA ALA A 95 -36.79 -2.02 -7.77
C ALA A 95 -37.35 -3.33 -8.36
N PRO A 96 -38.55 -3.78 -7.97
CA PRO A 96 -39.11 -5.01 -8.50
C PRO A 96 -39.39 -4.80 -9.99
N VAL A 97 -38.49 -5.29 -10.83
CA VAL A 97 -38.70 -5.30 -12.26
C VAL A 97 -39.67 -6.44 -12.54
N ASN A 98 -40.94 -6.10 -12.75
CA ASN A 98 -41.96 -7.01 -13.27
C ASN A 98 -41.67 -7.31 -14.75
N LEU A 99 -40.53 -7.93 -15.05
CA LEU A 99 -40.25 -8.51 -16.36
C LEU A 99 -40.88 -9.91 -16.37
N VAL A 100 -42.09 -10.03 -16.91
CA VAL A 100 -42.72 -11.33 -17.16
C VAL A 100 -42.05 -11.95 -18.38
N LEU A 101 -40.97 -12.70 -18.13
CA LEU A 101 -40.22 -13.43 -19.15
C LEU A 101 -40.79 -14.83 -19.33
N SER A 102 -40.97 -15.25 -20.58
CA SER A 102 -41.42 -16.60 -20.95
C SER A 102 -40.36 -17.32 -21.79
N THR A 103 -40.25 -18.64 -21.64
CA THR A 103 -39.42 -19.45 -22.54
C THR A 103 -39.92 -19.35 -23.98
N GLY A 104 -39.01 -19.19 -24.93
CA GLY A 104 -39.30 -18.96 -26.35
C GLY A 104 -39.53 -17.50 -26.76
N GLN A 105 -39.47 -16.55 -25.81
CA GLN A 105 -39.68 -15.13 -26.08
C GLN A 105 -38.45 -14.50 -26.74
N ARG A 106 -38.67 -13.62 -27.73
CA ARG A 106 -37.61 -12.80 -28.31
C ARG A 106 -37.33 -11.62 -27.40
N VAL A 107 -36.04 -11.36 -27.21
CA VAL A 107 -35.56 -10.29 -26.36
C VAL A 107 -34.39 -9.59 -27.02
N ARG A 108 -34.24 -8.30 -26.75
CA ARG A 108 -33.11 -7.48 -27.18
C ARG A 108 -32.30 -7.08 -25.97
N HIS A 109 -31.06 -7.54 -25.90
CA HIS A 109 -30.13 -7.18 -24.84
C HIS A 109 -29.23 -6.02 -25.29
N ALA A 110 -29.10 -4.97 -24.48
CA ALA A 110 -28.37 -3.74 -24.82
C ALA A 110 -26.93 -3.97 -25.32
N ARG A 111 -26.22 -4.96 -24.75
CA ARG A 111 -24.84 -5.35 -25.15
C ARG A 111 -24.76 -6.44 -26.21
N PHE A 112 -25.69 -7.38 -26.24
CA PHE A 112 -25.54 -8.65 -26.99
C PHE A 112 -26.47 -8.75 -28.19
N GLY A 113 -27.37 -7.76 -28.37
CA GLY A 113 -28.31 -7.73 -29.47
C GLY A 113 -29.49 -8.67 -29.23
N ASP A 114 -30.08 -9.14 -30.33
CA ASP A 114 -31.30 -9.93 -30.31
C ASP A 114 -31.02 -11.39 -29.97
N GLY A 115 -31.92 -11.99 -29.19
CA GLY A 115 -31.85 -13.38 -28.80
C GLY A 115 -33.20 -13.96 -28.38
N VAL A 116 -33.22 -15.27 -28.12
CA VAL A 116 -34.41 -16.02 -27.70
C VAL A 116 -34.13 -16.66 -26.35
N ILE A 117 -35.08 -16.56 -25.43
CA ILE A 117 -34.99 -17.25 -24.14
C ILE A 117 -35.17 -18.76 -24.34
N THR A 118 -34.12 -19.54 -24.07
CA THR A 118 -34.14 -21.01 -24.22
C THR A 118 -34.59 -21.71 -22.95
N ARG A 119 -34.20 -21.19 -21.78
CA ARG A 119 -34.47 -21.83 -20.48
C ARG A 119 -34.62 -20.80 -19.36
N ILE A 120 -35.55 -21.05 -18.46
CA ILE A 120 -35.70 -20.30 -17.21
C ILE A 120 -35.69 -21.31 -16.07
N ASP A 121 -34.66 -21.28 -15.24
CA ASP A 121 -34.51 -22.13 -14.06
C ASP A 121 -34.75 -21.31 -12.79
N GLY A 122 -35.78 -21.68 -12.02
CA GLY A 122 -36.16 -21.01 -10.78
C GLY A 122 -37.29 -19.99 -10.94
N SER A 123 -37.61 -19.28 -9.85
CA SER A 123 -38.72 -18.31 -9.78
C SER A 123 -38.31 -17.06 -9.00
N GLY A 124 -38.77 -15.88 -9.44
CA GLY A 124 -38.46 -14.59 -8.80
C GLY A 124 -37.11 -14.00 -9.22
N GLY A 125 -36.62 -12.99 -8.49
CA GLY A 125 -35.40 -12.22 -8.84
C GLY A 125 -34.11 -13.03 -8.95
N ASN A 126 -34.06 -14.22 -8.34
CA ASN A 126 -32.93 -15.15 -8.41
C ASN A 126 -33.03 -16.18 -9.56
N ALA A 127 -34.04 -16.11 -10.42
CA ALA A 127 -34.18 -17.05 -11.53
C ALA A 127 -33.02 -16.93 -12.52
N MET A 128 -32.51 -18.06 -13.02
CA MET A 128 -31.47 -18.11 -14.03
C MET A 128 -32.12 -18.22 -15.41
N VAL A 129 -31.91 -17.22 -16.25
CA VAL A 129 -32.46 -17.11 -17.61
C VAL A 129 -31.34 -17.35 -18.62
N SER A 130 -31.49 -18.39 -19.44
CA SER A 130 -30.59 -18.67 -20.56
C SER A 130 -31.16 -18.10 -21.85
N ILE A 131 -30.34 -17.30 -22.55
CA ILE A 131 -30.69 -16.60 -23.79
C ILE A 131 -29.72 -17.05 -24.87
N LEU A 132 -30.26 -17.57 -25.98
CA LEU A 132 -29.53 -17.85 -27.20
C LEU A 132 -29.55 -16.61 -28.09
N PHE A 133 -28.42 -15.94 -28.25
CA PHE A 133 -28.28 -14.78 -29.12
C PHE A 133 -28.09 -15.19 -30.58
N ASP A 134 -28.56 -14.34 -31.51
CA ASP A 134 -28.45 -14.57 -32.97
C ASP A 134 -26.98 -14.69 -33.45
N ALA A 135 -26.02 -14.20 -32.65
CA ALA A 135 -24.58 -14.45 -32.82
C ALA A 135 -24.14 -15.89 -32.47
N ALA A 136 -25.07 -16.82 -32.32
CA ALA A 136 -24.87 -18.23 -31.95
C ALA A 136 -24.17 -18.44 -30.59
N GLN A 137 -24.38 -17.53 -29.63
CA GLN A 137 -23.84 -17.66 -28.27
C GLN A 137 -24.99 -17.77 -27.26
N GLU A 138 -25.00 -18.85 -26.49
CA GLU A 138 -25.90 -18.99 -25.33
C GLU A 138 -25.24 -18.41 -24.09
N ARG A 139 -25.98 -17.59 -23.33
CA ARG A 139 -25.52 -17.04 -22.06
C ARG A 139 -26.61 -17.12 -21.01
N THR A 140 -26.21 -17.46 -19.79
CA THR A 140 -27.10 -17.53 -18.63
C THR A 140 -26.89 -16.31 -17.74
N PHE A 141 -27.99 -15.65 -17.37
CA PHE A 141 -28.01 -14.47 -16.51
C PHE A 141 -29.01 -14.66 -15.37
N GLN A 142 -28.82 -13.93 -14.26
CA GLN A 142 -29.86 -13.83 -13.23
C GLN A 142 -30.94 -12.82 -13.64
N ALA A 143 -32.19 -13.12 -13.33
CA ALA A 143 -33.35 -12.31 -13.68
C ALA A 143 -33.24 -10.86 -13.17
N ASP A 144 -32.77 -10.65 -11.95
CA ASP A 144 -32.55 -9.30 -11.38
C ASP A 144 -31.53 -8.46 -12.18
N LEU A 145 -30.57 -9.11 -12.85
CA LEU A 145 -29.55 -8.41 -13.64
C LEU A 145 -30.02 -8.06 -15.06
N LEU A 146 -31.15 -8.63 -15.51
CA LEU A 146 -31.71 -8.42 -16.84
C LEU A 146 -32.70 -7.25 -16.90
N GLY A 147 -33.29 -6.87 -15.77
CA GLY A 147 -34.39 -5.90 -15.72
C GLY A 147 -34.12 -4.57 -16.42
N ASP A 148 -32.92 -4.02 -16.30
CA ASP A 148 -32.53 -2.74 -16.93
C ASP A 148 -31.83 -2.88 -18.29
N LYS A 149 -31.62 -4.12 -18.77
CA LYS A 149 -30.72 -4.41 -19.89
C LYS A 149 -31.39 -5.13 -21.05
N VAL A 150 -32.64 -5.51 -20.88
CA VAL A 150 -33.38 -6.34 -21.82
C VAL A 150 -34.75 -5.75 -22.11
N GLU A 151 -35.03 -5.60 -23.40
CA GLU A 151 -36.35 -5.24 -23.91
C GLU A 151 -37.01 -6.48 -24.53
N VAL A 152 -38.30 -6.65 -24.27
CA VAL A 152 -39.12 -7.70 -24.90
C VAL A 152 -39.55 -7.22 -26.29
N LEU A 153 -39.40 -8.08 -27.30
CA LEU A 153 -39.83 -7.83 -28.69
C LEU A 153 -41.12 -8.57 -29.03
#